data_AF-W4CZM5-F1
#
_entry.id   AF-W4CZM5-F1
#
_cell.length_a   1.000
_cell.length_b   1.000
_cell.length_c   1.000
_cell.angle_alpha   90.00
_cell.angle_beta   90.00
_cell.angle_gamma   90.00
#
_symmetry.space_group_name_H-M   'P 1'
#
loop_
_entity.id
_entity.type
_entity.pdbx_description
1 polymer ?
#
loop_
_entity_poly.entity_id
_entity_poly.type
_entity_poly.pdbx_seq_one_letter_code
_entity_poly.pdbx_strand_id
1 'polypeptide(L)' 'MEQQLGMTNETTMPAGEYITGSEVLLRGLLQEGVECVLGYPGGNVLYIYDAMVHQPDFKHILTRH' A
#
# COMPACT_ATOMS: atom_id res chain seq x y z
N MET A 1 -21.23 -35.28 25.78
CA MET A 1 -20.55 -34.21 26.54
C MET A 1 -19.12 -34.21 26.05
N GLU A 2 -18.79 -33.19 25.25
CA GLU A 2 -17.45 -32.75 24.82
C GLU A 2 -16.56 -33.71 24.03
N GLN A 3 -16.46 -33.45 22.72
CA GLN A 3 -15.17 -33.19 22.05
C GLN A 3 -15.41 -32.49 20.71
N GLN A 4 -15.06 -31.22 20.67
CA GLN A 4 -15.02 -30.32 19.52
C GLN A 4 -13.63 -30.43 18.84
N LEU A 5 -13.56 -29.97 17.59
CA LEU A 5 -12.40 -29.51 16.82
C LEU A 5 -11.83 -30.47 15.77
N GLY A 6 -12.50 -30.46 14.62
CA GLY A 6 -11.93 -30.78 13.31
C GLY A 6 -12.45 -29.80 12.26
N MET A 7 -12.24 -28.49 12.45
CA MET A 7 -12.43 -27.51 11.39
C MET A 7 -11.11 -27.33 10.64
N THR A 8 -10.88 -28.15 9.62
CA THR A 8 -9.84 -27.88 8.61
C THR A 8 -10.37 -26.79 7.67
N ASN A 9 -10.33 -25.54 8.11
CA ASN A 9 -10.51 -24.40 7.21
C ASN A 9 -9.21 -24.17 6.45
N GLU A 10 -9.01 -24.98 5.41
CA GLU A 10 -8.11 -24.65 4.31
C GLU A 10 -8.80 -23.57 3.47
N THR A 11 -8.94 -22.37 4.02
CA THR A 11 -9.30 -21.20 3.22
C THR A 11 -8.06 -20.87 2.39
N THR A 12 -7.94 -21.52 1.24
CA THR A 12 -7.13 -21.03 0.14
C THR A 12 -7.78 -19.73 -0.34
N MET A 13 -7.52 -18.65 0.40
CA MET A 13 -7.72 -17.32 -0.14
C MET A 13 -6.87 -17.24 -1.41
N PRO A 14 -7.41 -16.70 -2.52
CA PRO A 14 -6.58 -16.47 -3.69
C PRO A 14 -5.34 -15.74 -3.20
N ALA A 15 -4.17 -16.17 -3.68
CA ALA A 15 -2.87 -15.56 -3.36
C ALA A 15 -2.78 -14.15 -3.98
N GLY A 16 -3.73 -13.28 -3.64
CA GLY A 16 -3.64 -11.85 -3.78
C GLY A 16 -2.71 -11.38 -2.69
N GLU A 17 -1.59 -10.80 -3.10
CA GLU A 17 -0.70 -10.10 -2.20
C GLU A 17 -1.51 -9.08 -1.37
N TYR A 18 -1.47 -9.19 -0.05
CA TYR A 18 -2.08 -8.18 0.83
C TYR A 18 -1.24 -6.92 0.74
N ILE A 19 -1.69 -5.97 -0.07
CA ILE A 19 -1.05 -4.67 -0.25
C ILE A 19 -1.88 -3.58 0.42
N THR A 20 -1.20 -2.59 0.98
CA THR A 20 -1.86 -1.44 1.60
C THR A 20 -2.54 -0.57 0.54
N GLY A 21 -3.55 0.22 0.93
CA GLY A 21 -4.19 1.17 0.01
C GLY A 21 -3.20 2.19 -0.57
N SER A 22 -2.19 2.57 0.22
CA SER A 22 -1.07 3.41 -0.21
C SER A 22 -0.24 2.74 -1.32
N GLU A 23 0.09 1.46 -1.19
CA GLU A 23 0.83 0.72 -2.22
C GLU A 23 0.01 0.54 -3.50
N VAL A 24 -1.29 0.29 -3.39
CA VAL A 24 -2.18 0.24 -4.57
C VAL A 24 -2.14 1.56 -5.33
N LEU A 25 -2.25 2.68 -4.58
CA LEU A 25 -2.18 4.03 -5.15
C LEU A 25 -0.84 4.26 -5.87
N LEU A 26 0.29 3.92 -5.22
CA LEU A 26 1.61 4.05 -5.82
C LEU A 26 1.78 3.17 -7.06
N ARG A 27 1.36 1.90 -7.01
CA ARG A 27 1.43 0.99 -8.16
C ARG A 27 0.63 1.54 -9.34
N GLY A 28 -0.54 2.13 -9.09
CA GLY A 28 -1.33 2.82 -10.12
C GLY A 28 -0.59 4.01 -10.73
N LEU A 29 0.01 4.88 -9.89
CA LEU A 29 0.79 6.03 -10.36
C LEU A 29 2.00 5.61 -11.19
N LEU A 30 2.69 4.54 -10.77
CA LEU A 30 3.82 3.96 -11.52
C LEU A 30 3.39 3.39 -12.87
N GLN A 31 2.24 2.72 -12.94
CA GLN A 31 1.69 2.18 -14.20
C GLN A 31 1.32 3.27 -15.20
N GLU A 32 0.86 4.42 -14.71
CA GLU A 32 0.58 5.61 -15.53
C GLU A 32 1.86 6.40 -15.90
N GLY A 33 3.05 5.91 -15.52
CA GLY A 33 4.33 6.54 -15.83
C GLY A 33 4.60 7.82 -15.04
N VAL A 34 4.00 7.97 -13.86
CA VAL A 34 4.23 9.12 -12.99
C VAL A 34 5.60 8.99 -12.31
N GLU A 35 6.51 9.90 -12.64
CA GLU A 35 7.86 9.93 -12.06
C GLU A 35 7.94 10.83 -10.81
N CYS A 36 7.00 11.77 -10.65
CA CYS A 36 7.06 12.79 -9.62
C CYS A 36 5.68 13.19 -9.07
N VAL A 37 5.56 13.28 -7.74
CA VAL A 37 4.39 13.79 -7.03
C VAL A 37 4.73 15.08 -6.28
N LEU A 38 3.87 16.07 -6.44
CA LEU A 38 3.88 17.33 -5.70
C LEU A 38 2.96 17.19 -4.50
N GLY A 39 3.49 17.39 -3.29
CA GLY A 39 2.71 17.19 -2.08
C GLY A 39 3.24 17.96 -0.89
N TYR A 40 2.36 18.14 0.09
CA TYR A 40 2.74 18.58 1.42
C TYR A 40 2.45 17.46 2.42
N PRO A 41 3.44 16.98 3.19
CA PRO A 41 3.23 15.92 4.15
C PRO A 41 2.33 16.41 5.28
N GLY A 42 1.36 15.58 5.64
CA GLY A 42 0.43 15.79 6.75
C GLY A 42 0.08 14.46 7.42
N GLY A 43 -0.49 14.51 8.62
CA GLY A 43 -0.69 13.30 9.44
C GLY A 43 -1.49 12.19 8.74
N ASN A 44 -2.52 12.53 7.98
CA ASN A 44 -3.36 11.54 7.29
C ASN A 44 -2.71 10.94 6.04
N VAL A 45 -1.75 11.63 5.42
CA VAL A 45 -1.11 11.18 4.17
C VAL A 45 0.23 10.49 4.41
N LEU A 46 0.68 10.39 5.67
CA LEU A 46 1.98 9.83 6.02
C LEU A 46 2.18 8.40 5.50
N TYR A 47 1.12 7.59 5.49
CA TYR A 47 1.14 6.22 4.95
C TYR A 47 1.47 6.16 3.46
N ILE A 48 1.19 7.23 2.70
CA ILE A 48 1.53 7.30 1.27
C ILE A 48 3.02 7.60 1.14
N TYR A 49 3.54 8.54 1.94
CA TYR A 49 4.97 8.86 1.97
C TYR A 49 5.83 7.68 2.41
N ASP A 50 5.37 6.90 3.41
CA ASP A 50 6.06 5.70 3.88
C ASP A 50 6.17 4.64 2.76
N ALA A 51 5.08 4.43 2.01
CA ALA A 51 5.11 3.57 0.83
C ALA A 51 6.05 4.09 -0.27
N MET A 52 6.18 5.42 -0.43
CA MET A 52 7.11 6.03 -1.40
C MET A 52 8.58 5.85 -1.05
N VAL A 53 8.95 5.74 0.23
CA VAL A 53 10.35 5.50 0.64
C VAL A 53 10.91 4.20 0.04
N HIS A 54 10.05 3.22 -0.21
CA HIS A 54 10.43 1.93 -0.79
C HIS A 54 10.62 1.98 -2.32
N GLN A 55 10.34 3.11 -2.97
CA GLN A 55 10.41 3.31 -4.42
C GLN A 55 11.35 4.49 -4.76
N PRO A 56 12.67 4.25 -4.94
CA PRO A 56 13.66 5.31 -5.10
C PRO A 56 13.50 6.13 -6.39
N ASP A 57 12.85 5.58 -7.41
CA ASP A 57 12.59 6.26 -8.68
C ASP A 57 11.44 7.27 -8.58
N PHE A 58 10.63 7.20 -7.51
CA PHE A 58 9.47 8.04 -7.31
C PHE A 58 9.84 9.33 -6.57
N LYS A 59 9.89 10.44 -7.30
CA LYS A 59 10.32 11.73 -6.74
C LYS A 59 9.17 12.42 -6.03
N HIS A 60 9.46 12.96 -4.85
CA HIS A 60 8.54 13.85 -4.15
C HIS A 60 9.08 15.28 -4.14
N ILE A 61 8.24 16.25 -4.55
CA ILE A 61 8.55 17.67 -4.46
C ILE A 61 7.64 18.30 -3.41
N LEU A 62 8.26 18.81 -2.34
CA LEU A 62 7.57 19.52 -1.26
C LEU A 62 7.04 20.87 -1.76
N THR A 63 5.72 21.03 -1.78
CA THR A 63 5.07 22.32 -2.08
C THR A 63 5.02 23.20 -0.83
N ARG A 64 4.91 24.53 -0.97
CA ARG A 64 4.86 25.47 0.16
C ARG A 64 3.49 26.13 0.39
N HIS A 65 2.46 25.71 -0.35
CA HIS A 65 1.15 26.34 -0.33
C HIS A 65 0.05 25.28 -0.46
#